data_AF-A0A8D8AXF4-F1
#
_entry.id   AF-A0A8D8AXF4-F1
#
_cell.length_a   1.000
_cell.length_b   1.000
_cell.length_c   1.000
_cell.angle_alpha   90.00
_cell.angle_beta   90.00
_cell.angle_gamma   90.00
#
_symmetry.space_group_name_H-M   'P 1'
#
loop_
_entity.id
_entity.type
_entity.pdbx_description
1 polymer ?
#
loop_
_entity_poly.entity_id
_entity_poly.type
_entity_poly.pdbx_seq_one_letter_code
_entity_poly.pdbx_strand_id
1 'polypeptide(L)'
;GTNKKWITFNDLESHRKKAAFVLDHQLGGIGAFSIDQDDYQGYANLGPYPFLWAVVDILRPESKYIDFSVPVQLVPADACPYSGNVSDPSCPNCFVECQ
;
A
#
# COMPACT_ATOMS: atom_id res chain seq x y z
N GLY A 1 39.55 4.58 -14.71
CA GLY A 1 38.52 4.76 -13.67
C GLY A 1 37.36 5.55 -14.27
N THR A 2 36.23 4.91 -14.50
CA THR A 2 35.07 5.50 -15.20
C THR A 2 33.82 5.38 -14.33
N ASN A 3 33.86 5.96 -13.12
CA ASN A 3 32.69 6.00 -12.22
C ASN A 3 31.89 7.28 -12.44
N LYS A 4 31.18 7.34 -13.57
CA LYS A 4 30.08 8.30 -13.75
C LYS A 4 28.78 7.50 -13.79
N LYS A 5 27.97 7.62 -12.74
CA LYS A 5 26.64 7.02 -12.64
C LYS A 5 25.65 8.15 -12.36
N TRP A 6 24.54 8.11 -13.07
CA TRP A 6 23.44 9.05 -12.91
C TRP A 6 22.15 8.24 -12.82
N ILE A 7 21.30 8.59 -11.87
CA ILE A 7 20.03 7.94 -11.63
C ILE A 7 19.00 9.06 -11.46
N THR A 8 17.90 8.97 -12.19
CA THR A 8 16.70 9.77 -11.94
C THR A 8 15.63 8.87 -11.36
N PHE A 9 15.00 9.33 -10.30
CA PHE A 9 13.96 8.63 -9.58
C PHE A 9 12.96 9.65 -9.02
N ASN A 10 11.86 9.16 -8.48
CA ASN A 10 10.90 9.97 -7.74
C ASN A 10 11.10 9.74 -6.25
N ASP A 11 11.07 10.80 -5.45
CA ASP A 11 11.09 10.74 -4.00
C ASP A 11 9.69 11.04 -3.44
N LEU A 12 9.54 11.06 -2.11
CA LEU A 12 8.25 11.34 -1.47
C LEU A 12 7.68 12.71 -1.85
N GLU A 13 8.53 13.72 -2.02
CA GLU A 13 8.08 15.07 -2.34
C GLU A 13 7.54 15.15 -3.77
N SER A 14 8.23 14.53 -4.74
CA SER A 14 7.78 14.52 -6.12
C SER A 14 6.47 13.76 -6.30
N HIS A 15 6.23 12.69 -5.53
CA HIS A 15 4.93 12.01 -5.48
C HIS A 15 3.83 12.92 -4.93
N ARG A 16 4.06 13.60 -3.79
CA ARG A 16 3.08 14.54 -3.23
C ARG A 16 2.73 15.68 -4.19
N LYS A 17 3.72 16.24 -4.88
CA LYS A 17 3.50 17.30 -5.88
C LYS A 17 2.67 16.82 -7.07
N LYS A 18 2.91 15.60 -7.57
CA LYS A 18 2.11 15.01 -8.64
C LYS A 18 0.68 14.72 -8.19
N ALA A 19 0.49 14.28 -6.96
CA ALA A 19 -0.84 14.08 -6.39
C ALA A 19 -1.59 15.42 -6.21
N ALA A 20 -0.91 16.48 -5.75
CA ALA A 20 -1.50 17.81 -5.67
C ALA A 20 -1.91 18.33 -7.06
N PHE A 21 -1.06 18.16 -8.06
CA PHE A 21 -1.36 18.50 -9.46
C PHE A 21 -2.63 17.79 -9.98
N VAL A 22 -2.83 16.53 -9.61
CA VAL A 22 -4.04 15.75 -9.97
C VAL A 22 -5.30 16.40 -9.40
N LEU A 23 -5.27 16.87 -8.14
CA LEU A 23 -6.38 17.60 -7.52
C LEU A 23 -6.61 18.97 -8.16
N ASP A 24 -5.54 19.74 -8.32
CA ASP A 24 -5.57 21.10 -8.87
C ASP A 24 -6.12 21.15 -10.29
N HIS A 25 -6.03 20.04 -11.03
CA HIS A 25 -6.50 19.92 -12.42
C HIS A 25 -7.71 19.00 -12.57
N GLN A 26 -8.33 18.56 -11.47
CA GLN A 26 -9.55 17.74 -11.48
C GLN A 26 -9.43 16.49 -12.36
N LEU A 27 -8.27 15.85 -12.34
CA LEU A 27 -8.04 14.62 -13.09
C LEU A 27 -8.71 13.44 -12.37
N GLY A 28 -9.12 12.41 -13.11
CA GLY A 28 -9.83 11.25 -12.55
C GLY A 28 -9.02 10.38 -11.59
N GLY A 29 -7.71 10.60 -11.49
CA GLY A 29 -6.80 9.87 -10.60
C GLY A 29 -5.36 9.87 -11.11
N ILE A 30 -4.52 9.07 -10.46
CA ILE A 30 -3.11 8.84 -10.83
C ILE A 30 -2.84 7.34 -10.95
N GLY A 31 -2.17 6.95 -12.03
CA GLY A 31 -1.69 5.57 -12.20
C GLY A 31 -0.29 5.42 -11.62
N ALA A 32 -0.04 4.32 -10.90
CA ALA A 32 1.27 3.95 -10.38
C ALA A 32 1.76 2.66 -11.06
N PHE A 33 3.01 2.67 -11.50
CA PHE A 33 3.69 1.48 -12.05
C PHE A 33 5.08 1.37 -11.41
N SER A 34 5.39 0.31 -10.66
CA SER A 34 4.48 -0.75 -10.16
C SER A 34 4.60 -0.91 -8.65
N ILE A 35 3.58 -1.54 -8.06
CA ILE A 35 3.44 -1.64 -6.60
C ILE A 35 4.59 -2.42 -5.94
N ASP A 36 5.17 -3.38 -6.64
CA ASP A 36 6.30 -4.20 -6.21
C ASP A 36 7.65 -3.47 -6.23
N GLN A 37 7.73 -2.32 -6.91
CA GLN A 37 8.93 -1.47 -6.95
C GLN A 37 8.94 -0.37 -5.88
N ASP A 38 7.83 -0.20 -5.17
CA ASP A 38 7.82 0.58 -3.92
C ASP A 38 8.50 -0.24 -2.80
N ASP A 39 8.85 0.40 -1.70
CA ASP A 39 9.41 -0.28 -0.53
C ASP A 39 8.30 -1.03 0.22
N TYR A 40 7.80 -2.11 -0.38
CA TYR A 40 6.67 -2.90 0.13
C TYR A 40 6.98 -3.60 1.47
N GLN A 41 8.26 -3.76 1.81
CA GLN A 41 8.69 -4.40 3.07
C GLN A 41 9.14 -3.40 4.13
N GLY A 42 9.25 -2.10 3.80
CA GLY A 42 9.63 -1.05 4.74
C GLY A 42 11.12 -1.03 5.10
N TYR A 43 12.01 -1.50 4.22
CA TYR A 43 13.46 -1.51 4.45
C TYR A 43 14.07 -0.11 4.58
N ALA A 44 13.41 0.92 4.06
CA ALA A 44 13.83 2.32 4.16
C ALA A 44 13.46 2.96 5.51
N ASN A 45 12.86 2.22 6.46
CA ASN A 45 12.35 2.72 7.75
C ASN A 45 11.28 3.82 7.61
N LEU A 46 10.49 3.77 6.54
CA LEU A 46 9.37 4.70 6.27
C LEU A 46 8.00 4.02 6.38
N GLY A 47 7.97 2.75 6.81
CA GLY A 47 6.80 1.88 6.67
C GLY A 47 6.68 1.29 5.26
N PRO A 48 5.79 0.31 5.06
CA PRO A 48 5.59 -0.30 3.75
C PRO A 48 4.86 0.63 2.79
N TYR A 49 5.25 0.58 1.51
CA TYR A 49 4.67 1.36 0.41
C TYR A 49 4.72 2.89 0.61
N PRO A 50 5.89 3.47 0.95
CA PRO A 50 5.99 4.89 1.27
C PRO A 50 5.63 5.80 0.08
N PHE A 51 5.85 5.40 -1.17
CA PHE A 51 5.43 6.20 -2.32
C PHE A 51 3.91 6.15 -2.55
N LEU A 52 3.28 4.99 -2.37
CA LEU A 52 1.83 4.88 -2.44
C LEU A 52 1.16 5.77 -1.38
N TRP A 53 1.63 5.71 -0.13
CA TRP A 53 1.08 6.52 0.95
C TRP A 53 1.29 8.02 0.73
N ALA A 54 2.45 8.43 0.19
CA ALA A 54 2.67 9.82 -0.17
C ALA A 54 1.66 10.36 -1.21
N VAL A 55 1.10 9.50 -2.07
CA VAL A 55 0.02 9.84 -3.00
C VAL A 55 -1.35 9.80 -2.31
N VAL A 56 -1.64 8.74 -1.57
CA VAL A 56 -2.93 8.53 -0.89
C VAL A 56 -3.19 9.64 0.13
N ASP A 57 -2.19 10.06 0.91
CA ASP A 57 -2.31 11.13 1.91
C ASP A 57 -2.80 12.45 1.30
N ILE A 58 -2.45 12.70 0.02
CA ILE A 58 -2.87 13.92 -0.69
C ILE A 58 -4.25 13.72 -1.33
N LEU A 59 -4.47 12.61 -2.04
CA LEU A 59 -5.71 12.38 -2.78
C LEU A 59 -6.90 11.97 -1.89
N ARG A 60 -6.62 11.36 -0.74
CA ARG A 60 -7.59 10.76 0.18
C ARG A 60 -7.11 10.90 1.64
N PRO A 61 -7.02 12.12 2.19
CA PRO A 61 -6.50 12.38 3.54
C PRO A 61 -7.30 11.69 4.66
N GLU A 62 -8.54 11.28 4.39
CA GLU A 62 -9.37 10.49 5.30
C GLU A 62 -8.94 9.01 5.39
N SER A 63 -8.19 8.52 4.40
CA SER A 63 -7.66 7.16 4.39
C SER A 63 -6.52 7.08 5.40
N LYS A 64 -6.74 6.36 6.50
CA LYS A 64 -5.67 6.04 7.44
C LYS A 64 -4.94 4.79 6.98
N TYR A 65 -3.60 4.81 7.15
CA TYR A 65 -2.83 3.58 7.15
C TYR A 65 -3.54 2.55 8.03
N ILE A 66 -3.97 1.44 7.42
CA ILE A 66 -4.49 0.31 8.18
C ILE A 66 -3.25 -0.26 8.85
N ASP A 67 -3.13 0.04 10.14
CA ASP A 67 -2.13 -0.61 10.96
C ASP A 67 -2.45 -2.10 10.98
N PHE A 68 -1.71 -2.88 10.19
CA PHE A 68 -1.85 -4.33 10.13
C PHE A 68 -1.49 -5.03 11.45
N SER A 69 -0.98 -4.29 12.45
CA SER A 69 -0.87 -4.79 13.82
C SER A 69 -2.21 -4.74 14.58
N VAL A 70 -3.22 -4.05 14.04
CA VAL A 70 -4.60 -4.06 14.53
C VAL A 70 -5.37 -5.18 13.83
N PRO A 71 -5.99 -6.12 14.58
CA PRO A 71 -6.78 -7.19 13.97
C PRO A 71 -8.00 -6.58 13.24
N VAL A 72 -8.08 -6.84 11.93
CA VAL A 72 -9.21 -6.46 11.07
C VAL A 72 -10.48 -7.12 11.60
N GLN A 73 -11.59 -6.39 11.73
CA GLN A 73 -12.90 -6.99 12.05
C GLN A 73 -13.42 -7.83 10.87
N LEU A 74 -12.99 -9.09 10.86
CA LEU A 74 -13.74 -10.31 10.61
C LEU A 74 -14.97 -10.22 9.69
N VAL A 75 -14.73 -10.54 8.44
CA VAL A 75 -15.76 -11.00 7.48
C VAL A 75 -16.52 -12.19 8.11
N PRO A 76 -17.85 -12.31 7.93
CA PRO A 76 -18.63 -13.43 8.45
C PRO A 76 -18.01 -14.78 8.07
N ALA A 77 -17.94 -15.70 9.03
CA ALA A 77 -17.24 -17.00 8.96
C ALA A 77 -17.81 -17.99 7.91
N ASP A 78 -18.87 -17.62 7.20
CA ASP A 78 -19.64 -18.54 6.34
C ASP A 78 -19.29 -18.41 4.84
N ALA A 79 -18.28 -17.63 4.49
CA ALA A 79 -17.83 -17.44 3.11
C ALA A 79 -16.38 -17.90 2.97
N CYS A 80 -16.17 -19.17 2.64
CA CYS A 80 -14.93 -19.64 2.02
C CYS A 80 -15.09 -19.52 0.49
N PRO A 81 -14.71 -18.40 -0.15
CA PRO A 81 -14.79 -18.27 -1.61
C PRO A 81 -13.73 -19.09 -2.36
N TYR A 82 -12.68 -19.56 -1.67
CA TYR A 82 -11.54 -20.26 -2.25
C TYR A 82 -11.05 -21.41 -1.34
N SER A 83 -10.44 -22.43 -1.93
CA SER A 83 -9.77 -23.52 -1.23
C SER A 83 -8.41 -23.07 -0.65
N GLY A 84 -8.06 -23.56 0.54
CA GLY A 84 -6.79 -23.29 1.21
C GLY A 84 -6.98 -22.74 2.63
N ASN A 85 -5.85 -22.45 3.30
CA ASN A 85 -5.88 -21.92 4.65
C ASN A 85 -6.29 -20.43 4.64
N VAL A 86 -7.44 -20.14 5.24
CA VAL A 86 -7.91 -18.77 5.48
C VAL A 86 -7.77 -18.43 6.95
N SER A 87 -7.51 -17.15 7.26
CA SER A 87 -7.46 -16.68 8.66
C SER A 87 -8.82 -16.90 9.33
N ASP A 88 -8.82 -17.56 10.49
CA ASP A 88 -10.03 -17.69 11.29
C ASP A 88 -10.37 -16.32 11.87
N PRO A 89 -11.55 -15.77 11.54
CA PRO A 89 -11.91 -14.49 12.08
C PRO A 89 -11.93 -14.54 13.63
N SER A 90 -12.51 -15.58 14.20
CA SER A 90 -12.67 -15.70 15.65
C SER A 90 -11.36 -15.89 16.43
N CYS A 91 -10.25 -16.20 15.75
CA CYS A 91 -8.96 -16.44 16.38
C CYS A 91 -7.78 -15.87 15.54
N PRO A 92 -7.10 -14.81 15.99
CA PRO A 92 -6.06 -14.10 15.22
C PRO A 92 -4.85 -14.94 14.77
N ASN A 93 -4.59 -16.05 15.46
CA ASN A 93 -3.47 -16.96 15.17
C ASN A 93 -3.93 -18.32 14.63
N CYS A 94 -5.23 -18.48 14.35
CA CYS A 94 -5.79 -19.71 13.82
C CYS A 94 -6.09 -19.57 12.33
N PHE A 95 -6.06 -20.70 11.64
CA PHE A 95 -6.42 -20.79 10.23
C PHE A 95 -7.46 -21.89 10.07
N VAL A 96 -8.44 -21.67 9.19
CA VAL A 96 -9.42 -22.66 8.74
C VAL A 96 -8.99 -23.15 7.37
N GLU A 97 -8.91 -24.47 7.19
CA GLU A 97 -8.70 -25.06 5.87
C GLU A 97 -10.05 -25.08 5.13
N CYS A 98 -10.21 -24.20 4.15
CA CYS A 98 -11.35 -24.22 3.24
C CYS A 98 -11.11 -25.29 2.15
N GLN A 99 -12.11 -26.14 1.89
CA GLN A 99 -12.10 -27.09 0.78
C GLN A 99 -12.88 -26.55 -0.42
#